data_AF-A0A7S0MZV7-F1
#
_entry.id   AF-A0A7S0MZV7-F1
#
_cell.length_a   1.000
_cell.length_b   1.000
_cell.length_c   1.000
_cell.angle_alpha   90.00
_cell.angle_beta   90.00
_cell.angle_gamma   90.00
#
_symmetry.space_group_name_H-M   'P 1'
#
loop_
_entity.id
_entity.type
_entity.pdbx_description
1 polymer ?
#
loop_
_entity_poly.entity_id
_entity_poly.type
_entity_poly.pdbx_seq_one_letter_code
_entity_poly.pdbx_strand_id
1 'polypeptide(L)'
;CEPPIVRPQGSIMKCLDNVVDGIMIQDMLRDVLLNEESESAELFSDDDKKQLIYRLMFHMVLGGPVCQYEDMMEPYLETVKRVYKSLLSVCKNAATGKIDITSVVYKVSAVQGENWELFPKQSPQNFMYVFVDVARRNCTVWYHGYIPYW
;
A
#
# COMPACT_ATOMS: atom_id res chain seq x y z
N CYS A 1 -6.38 15.57 23.66
CA CYS A 1 -6.81 14.82 22.47
C CYS A 1 -5.72 14.97 21.44
N GLU A 2 -5.07 13.88 21.07
CA GLU A 2 -4.19 13.86 19.90
C GLU A 2 -4.96 14.38 18.67
N PRO A 3 -4.31 15.15 17.79
CA PRO A 3 -4.98 15.65 16.59
C PRO A 3 -5.43 14.45 15.74
N PRO A 4 -6.69 14.42 15.29
CA PRO A 4 -7.20 13.29 14.53
C PRO A 4 -6.47 13.19 13.18
N ILE A 5 -6.15 11.98 12.74
CA ILE A 5 -5.51 11.72 11.43
C ILE A 5 -6.41 12.20 10.28
N VAL A 6 -7.72 11.93 10.41
CA VAL A 6 -8.76 12.35 9.48
C VAL A 6 -9.84 13.08 10.26
N ARG A 7 -10.23 14.27 9.80
CA ARG A 7 -11.30 15.06 10.42
C ARG A 7 -12.68 14.44 10.11
N PRO A 8 -13.74 14.75 10.89
CA PRO A 8 -15.08 14.20 10.64
C PRO A 8 -15.62 14.43 9.21
N GLN A 9 -15.22 15.53 8.56
CA GLN A 9 -15.58 15.82 7.17
C GLN A 9 -14.77 15.03 6.11
N GLY A 10 -13.82 14.20 6.54
CA GLY A 10 -12.98 13.37 5.66
C GLY A 10 -11.66 14.01 5.20
N SER A 11 -11.36 15.25 5.60
CA SER A 11 -10.08 15.88 5.24
C SER A 11 -8.94 15.33 6.10
N ILE A 12 -7.80 15.06 5.48
CA ILE A 12 -6.60 14.56 6.15
C ILE A 12 -5.95 15.72 6.90
N MET A 13 -5.54 15.47 8.14
CA MET A 13 -4.92 16.48 8.99
C MET A 13 -3.50 16.76 8.51
N LYS A 14 -3.16 18.03 8.28
CA LYS A 14 -1.80 18.46 7.95
C LYS A 14 -0.91 18.45 9.19
N CYS A 15 0.38 18.21 8.99
CA CYS A 15 1.41 18.28 10.03
C CYS A 15 2.58 19.18 9.57
N LEU A 16 3.56 19.38 10.45
CA LEU A 16 4.79 20.05 10.07
C LEU A 16 5.59 19.17 9.10
N ASP A 17 6.21 19.80 8.12
CA ASP A 17 7.05 19.11 7.15
C ASP A 17 8.13 18.30 7.86
N ASN A 18 8.18 17.00 7.58
CA ASN A 18 9.20 16.08 8.07
C ASN A 18 9.69 15.21 6.91
N VAL A 19 10.96 14.78 6.92
CA VAL A 19 11.50 13.90 5.89
C VAL A 19 11.90 12.58 6.54
N VAL A 20 11.23 11.50 6.13
CA VAL A 20 11.50 10.13 6.59
C VAL A 20 11.79 9.28 5.36
N ASP A 21 12.92 8.56 5.37
CA ASP A 21 13.37 7.70 4.27
C ASP A 21 13.35 8.37 2.88
N GLY A 22 13.67 9.67 2.83
CA GLY A 22 13.68 10.46 1.60
C GLY A 22 12.30 10.87 1.08
N ILE A 23 11.23 10.64 1.85
CA ILE A 23 9.86 11.04 1.52
C ILE A 23 9.44 12.20 2.42
N MET A 24 8.87 13.25 1.80
CA MET A 24 8.30 14.39 2.53
C MET A 24 6.94 14.02 3.12
N ILE A 25 6.85 14.05 4.44
CA ILE A 25 5.63 13.91 5.23
C ILE A 25 5.08 15.32 5.50
N GLN A 26 3.83 15.56 5.12
CA GLN A 26 3.15 16.86 5.28
C GLN A 26 1.73 16.72 5.86
N ASP A 27 1.35 15.48 6.16
CA ASP A 27 0.06 15.13 6.72
C ASP A 27 0.18 13.92 7.65
N MET A 28 -0.78 13.82 8.57
CA MET A 28 -0.81 12.79 9.61
C MET A 28 -1.02 11.39 9.02
N LEU A 29 -1.60 11.26 7.82
CA LEU A 29 -1.82 9.95 7.22
C LEU A 29 -0.49 9.34 6.74
N ARG A 30 0.36 10.14 6.11
CA ARG A 30 1.74 9.75 5.76
C ARG A 30 2.59 9.51 7.00
N ASP A 31 2.43 10.34 8.02
CA ASP A 31 3.12 10.17 9.29
C ASP A 31 2.82 8.81 9.92
N VAL A 32 1.55 8.45 10.09
CA VAL A 32 1.12 7.15 10.65
C VAL A 32 1.62 5.95 9.84
N LEU A 33 1.76 6.10 8.52
CA LEU A 33 2.14 5.00 7.63
C LEU A 33 3.66 4.79 7.56
N LEU A 34 4.45 5.86 7.60
CA LEU A 34 5.89 5.81 7.34
C LEU A 34 6.75 6.10 8.58
N ASN A 35 6.29 6.92 9.50
CA ASN A 35 7.07 7.33 10.67
C ASN A 35 6.83 6.36 11.84
N GLU A 36 7.74 5.42 12.03
CA GLU A 36 7.68 4.45 13.13
C GLU A 36 7.86 5.07 14.53
N GLU A 37 8.36 6.31 14.60
CA GLU A 37 8.53 7.07 15.84
C GLU A 37 7.33 7.98 16.16
N SER A 38 6.30 8.00 15.30
CA SER A 38 5.09 8.79 15.51
C SER A 38 4.31 8.29 16.73
N GLU A 39 3.65 9.21 17.45
CA GLU A 39 2.68 8.87 18.51
C GLU A 39 1.58 7.93 17.99
N SER A 40 1.29 7.97 16.68
CA SER A 40 0.28 7.14 16.04
C SER A 40 0.85 5.89 15.34
N ALA A 41 2.14 5.56 15.50
CA ALA A 41 2.79 4.42 14.83
C ALA A 41 2.20 3.05 15.21
N GLU A 42 1.59 2.97 16.40
CA GLU A 42 0.91 1.78 16.93
C GLU A 42 -0.57 1.68 16.54
N LEU A 43 -1.10 2.61 15.72
CA LEU A 43 -2.50 2.56 15.29
C LEU A 43 -2.84 1.24 14.57
N PHE A 44 -1.87 0.68 13.85
CA PHE A 44 -1.99 -0.59 13.14
C PHE A 44 -1.03 -1.61 13.74
N SER A 45 -1.54 -2.79 14.06
CA SER A 45 -0.72 -3.90 14.55
C SER A 45 0.22 -4.43 13.46
N ASP A 46 1.24 -5.18 13.86
CA ASP A 46 2.14 -5.85 12.91
C ASP A 46 1.41 -6.81 11.97
N ASP A 47 0.30 -7.41 12.43
CA ASP A 47 -0.53 -8.28 11.59
C ASP A 47 -1.38 -7.47 10.61
N ASP A 48 -1.89 -6.30 10.99
CA ASP A 48 -2.54 -5.37 10.06
C ASP A 48 -1.56 -4.90 8.98
N LYS A 49 -0.32 -4.58 9.38
CA LYS A 49 0.75 -4.18 8.47
C LYS A 49 1.12 -5.29 7.48
N LYS A 50 0.78 -6.56 7.73
CA LYS A 50 0.99 -7.67 6.77
C LYS A 50 -0.18 -7.84 5.79
N GLN A 51 -1.35 -7.28 6.09
CA GLN A 51 -2.51 -7.42 5.21
C GLN A 51 -2.30 -6.69 3.89
N LEU A 52 -2.78 -7.31 2.79
CA LEU A 52 -2.68 -6.72 1.46
C LEU A 52 -3.31 -5.33 1.40
N ILE A 53 -4.49 -5.14 2.00
CA ILE A 53 -5.21 -3.87 1.91
C ILE A 53 -4.44 -2.72 2.57
N TYR A 54 -3.77 -2.99 3.69
CA TYR A 54 -2.86 -2.04 4.31
C TYR A 54 -1.72 -1.68 3.37
N ARG A 55 -1.09 -2.68 2.74
CA ARG A 55 0.01 -2.46 1.80
C ARG A 55 -0.42 -1.69 0.55
N LEU A 56 -1.62 -1.93 0.03
CA LEU A 56 -2.17 -1.13 -1.07
C LEU A 56 -2.32 0.33 -0.64
N MET A 57 -2.88 0.59 0.54
CA MET A 57 -3.06 1.95 1.08
C MET A 57 -1.71 2.64 1.27
N PHE A 58 -0.76 1.96 1.90
CA PHE A 58 0.60 2.45 2.13
C PHE A 58 1.24 2.94 0.81
N HIS A 59 1.22 2.11 -0.22
CA HIS A 59 1.83 2.44 -1.52
C HIS A 59 1.11 3.60 -2.23
N MET A 60 -0.23 3.64 -2.15
CA MET A 60 -1.02 4.71 -2.76
C MET A 60 -0.82 6.06 -2.06
N VAL A 61 -0.77 6.09 -0.73
CA VAL A 61 -0.64 7.32 0.06
C VAL A 61 0.76 7.93 -0.03
N LEU A 62 1.79 7.09 0.07
CA LEU A 62 3.16 7.57 -0.06
C LEU A 62 3.41 8.09 -1.49
N GLY A 63 2.77 7.48 -2.48
CA GLY A 63 2.87 7.87 -3.89
C GLY A 63 4.28 7.75 -4.50
N GLY A 64 4.37 8.00 -5.80
CA GLY A 64 5.65 8.01 -6.52
C GLY A 64 6.40 9.35 -6.42
N PRO A 65 7.52 9.49 -7.17
CA PRO A 65 8.37 10.68 -7.16
C PRO A 65 7.67 11.97 -7.65
N VAL A 66 6.56 11.85 -8.39
CA VAL A 66 5.77 13.01 -8.90
C VAL A 66 4.57 13.34 -7.98
N CYS A 67 4.69 13.04 -6.68
CA CYS A 67 3.78 13.43 -5.59
C CYS A 67 2.28 13.43 -5.94
N GLN A 68 1.62 12.27 -5.85
CA GLN A 68 0.17 12.10 -6.09
C GLN A 68 -0.61 12.12 -4.78
N TYR A 69 -0.51 13.22 -4.02
CA TYR A 69 -1.19 13.32 -2.74
C TYR A 69 -2.62 13.84 -2.91
N GLU A 70 -3.49 13.40 -2.00
CA GLU A 70 -4.85 13.88 -1.84
C GLU A 70 -5.03 14.53 -0.47
N ASP A 71 -5.84 15.58 -0.39
CA ASP A 71 -6.19 16.25 0.87
C ASP A 71 -7.37 15.59 1.59
N MET A 72 -8.10 14.71 0.88
CA MET A 72 -9.28 14.00 1.37
C MET A 72 -9.00 12.51 1.45
N MET A 73 -9.59 11.84 2.45
CA MET A 73 -9.42 10.40 2.66
C MET A 73 -10.21 9.56 1.63
N GLU A 74 -11.36 10.07 1.17
CA GLU A 74 -12.28 9.34 0.29
C GLU A 74 -11.64 8.87 -1.05
N PRO A 75 -10.88 9.71 -1.79
CA PRO A 75 -10.18 9.26 -3.00
C PRO A 75 -9.27 8.05 -2.79
N TYR A 76 -8.51 8.02 -1.68
CA TYR A 76 -7.66 6.87 -1.36
C TYR A 76 -8.49 5.63 -1.06
N LEU A 77 -9.54 5.74 -0.24
CA LEU A 77 -10.40 4.61 0.11
C LEU A 77 -11.05 3.98 -1.12
N GLU A 78 -11.62 4.79 -2.00
CA GLU A 78 -12.27 4.30 -3.22
C GLU A 78 -11.27 3.73 -4.23
N THR A 79 -10.09 4.34 -4.36
CA THR A 79 -9.04 3.85 -5.26
C THR A 79 -8.48 2.52 -4.77
N VAL A 80 -8.09 2.41 -3.49
CA VAL A 80 -7.57 1.18 -2.89
C VAL A 80 -8.59 0.06 -2.97
N LYS A 81 -9.86 0.34 -2.70
CA LYS A 81 -10.96 -0.63 -2.82
C LYS A 81 -11.15 -1.13 -4.25
N ARG A 82 -11.06 -0.25 -5.26
CA ARG A 82 -11.14 -0.63 -6.68
C ARG A 82 -9.94 -1.49 -7.08
N VAL A 83 -8.73 -1.09 -6.70
CA VAL A 83 -7.50 -1.82 -6.98
C VAL A 83 -7.54 -3.20 -6.32
N TYR A 84 -7.88 -3.28 -5.04
CA TYR A 84 -8.04 -4.54 -4.29
C TYR A 84 -8.98 -5.51 -5.00
N LYS A 85 -10.16 -5.03 -5.42
CA LYS A 85 -11.14 -5.84 -6.15
C LYS A 85 -10.71 -6.23 -7.56
N SER A 86 -9.87 -5.42 -8.21
CA SER A 86 -9.37 -5.72 -9.56
C SER A 86 -8.24 -6.75 -9.57
N LEU A 87 -7.42 -6.79 -8.51
CA LEU A 87 -6.26 -7.67 -8.42
C LEU A 87 -6.61 -9.07 -7.90
N LEU A 88 -7.62 -9.17 -7.01
CA LEU A 88 -8.01 -10.44 -6.41
C LEU A 88 -9.05 -11.18 -7.26
N SER A 89 -8.86 -12.50 -7.35
CA SER A 89 -9.88 -13.40 -7.86
C SER A 89 -10.72 -13.94 -6.73
N VAL A 90 -12.03 -14.02 -6.98
CA VAL A 90 -13.01 -14.58 -6.05
C VAL A 90 -13.90 -15.58 -6.76
N CYS A 91 -14.38 -16.57 -6.01
CA CYS A 91 -15.36 -17.54 -6.47
C CYS A 91 -16.48 -17.67 -5.45
N LYS A 92 -17.70 -17.91 -5.94
CA LYS A 92 -18.82 -18.26 -5.05
C LYS A 92 -18.73 -19.74 -4.72
N ASN A 93 -18.58 -20.05 -3.45
CA ASN A 93 -18.58 -21.41 -2.95
C ASN A 93 -19.97 -22.03 -3.16
N ALA A 94 -20.04 -23.12 -3.92
CA ALA A 94 -21.30 -23.76 -4.26
C ALA A 94 -22.02 -24.38 -3.05
N ALA A 95 -21.28 -24.81 -2.03
CA ALA A 95 -21.84 -25.43 -0.84
C ALA A 95 -22.32 -24.40 0.20
N THR A 96 -21.57 -23.32 0.41
CA THR A 96 -21.87 -22.33 1.47
C THR A 96 -22.57 -21.07 0.94
N GLY A 97 -22.53 -20.83 -0.38
CA GLY A 97 -23.01 -19.62 -1.03
C GLY A 97 -22.16 -18.37 -0.78
N LYS A 98 -21.07 -18.47 -0.01
CA LYS A 98 -20.17 -17.36 0.33
C LYS A 98 -19.17 -17.09 -0.81
N ILE A 99 -18.64 -15.88 -0.84
CA ILE A 99 -17.57 -15.50 -1.76
C ILE A 99 -16.24 -15.77 -1.07
N ASP A 100 -15.44 -16.68 -1.64
CA ASP A 100 -14.11 -17.02 -1.16
C ASP A 100 -13.05 -16.40 -2.10
N ILE A 101 -11.95 -15.90 -1.53
CA ILE A 101 -10.79 -15.44 -2.30
C ILE A 101 -10.05 -16.66 -2.82
N THR A 102 -9.86 -16.75 -4.14
CA THR A 102 -9.19 -17.88 -4.79
C THR A 102 -7.78 -17.58 -5.22
N SER A 103 -7.44 -16.30 -5.39
CA SER A 103 -6.08 -15.88 -5.72
C SER A 103 -5.15 -15.97 -4.51
N VAL A 104 -3.96 -16.51 -4.71
CA VAL A 104 -2.87 -16.44 -3.73
C VAL A 104 -1.97 -15.25 -4.06
N VAL A 105 -1.58 -14.48 -3.05
CA VAL A 105 -0.77 -13.27 -3.23
C VAL A 105 0.60 -13.47 -2.61
N TYR A 106 1.65 -13.23 -3.41
CA TYR A 106 3.03 -13.27 -2.97
C TYR A 106 3.64 -11.88 -3.01
N LYS A 107 4.36 -11.49 -1.96
CA LYS A 107 5.29 -10.36 -2.01
C LYS A 107 6.66 -10.90 -2.40
N VAL A 108 7.19 -10.44 -3.52
CA VAL A 108 8.55 -10.82 -3.96
C VAL A 108 9.53 -9.87 -3.29
N SER A 109 10.45 -10.42 -2.50
CA SER A 109 11.45 -9.66 -1.74
C SER A 109 12.83 -9.64 -2.38
N ALA A 110 13.17 -10.63 -3.18
CA ALA A 110 14.48 -10.76 -3.82
C ALA A 110 14.41 -11.64 -5.07
N VAL A 111 15.43 -11.51 -5.92
CA VAL A 111 15.69 -12.36 -7.09
C VAL A 111 17.08 -12.97 -6.96
N GLN A 112 17.30 -14.13 -7.57
CA GLN A 112 18.62 -14.80 -7.59
C GLN A 112 19.16 -14.81 -9.03
N GLY A 113 20.36 -14.29 -9.23
CA GLY A 113 21.05 -14.23 -10.53
C GLY A 113 22.24 -13.28 -10.49
N GLU A 114 23.26 -13.51 -11.33
CA GLU A 114 24.43 -12.63 -11.40
C GLU A 114 24.04 -11.25 -11.96
N ASN A 115 24.24 -10.19 -11.16
CA ASN A 115 23.88 -8.81 -11.49
C ASN A 115 22.37 -8.53 -11.65
N TRP A 116 21.50 -9.32 -10.99
CA TRP A 116 20.06 -9.05 -10.98
C TRP A 116 19.66 -8.34 -9.69
N GLU A 117 19.12 -7.13 -9.83
CA GLU A 117 18.47 -6.39 -8.74
C GLU A 117 16.97 -6.26 -9.04
N LEU A 118 16.13 -6.54 -8.03
CA LEU A 118 14.68 -6.47 -8.19
C LEU A 118 14.19 -5.01 -8.35
N PHE A 119 14.88 -4.07 -7.70
CA PHE A 119 14.55 -2.65 -7.72
C PHE A 119 15.80 -1.84 -8.05
N PRO A 120 15.67 -0.74 -8.81
CA PRO A 120 16.81 0.04 -9.27
C PRO A 120 17.52 0.83 -8.15
N LYS A 121 16.80 1.20 -7.09
CA LYS A 121 17.30 1.90 -5.90
C LYS A 121 16.52 1.45 -4.68
N GLN A 122 17.09 1.55 -3.47
CA GLN A 122 16.35 1.29 -2.24
C GLN A 122 15.36 2.41 -1.95
N SER A 123 14.14 2.04 -1.54
CA SER A 123 13.06 2.97 -1.20
C SER A 123 11.94 2.23 -0.47
N PRO A 124 11.24 2.86 0.49
CA PRO A 124 10.00 2.35 1.07
C PRO A 124 8.91 2.07 0.03
N GLN A 125 8.98 2.75 -1.12
CA GLN A 125 8.03 2.60 -2.22
C GLN A 125 8.31 1.43 -3.17
N ASN A 126 9.36 0.66 -2.93
CA ASN A 126 9.62 -0.52 -3.74
C ASN A 126 8.67 -1.66 -3.38
N PHE A 127 7.99 -2.19 -4.38
CA PHE A 127 7.21 -3.41 -4.20
C PHE A 127 7.03 -4.21 -5.47
N MET A 128 6.87 -5.52 -5.27
CA MET A 128 6.40 -6.45 -6.27
C MET A 128 5.43 -7.42 -5.61
N TYR A 129 4.17 -7.38 -6.05
CA TYR A 129 3.15 -8.34 -5.67
C TYR A 129 2.76 -9.20 -6.87
N VAL A 130 2.65 -10.50 -6.64
CA VAL A 130 2.27 -11.49 -7.64
C VAL A 130 0.98 -12.15 -7.19
N PHE A 131 -0.07 -11.95 -7.98
CA PHE A 131 -1.40 -12.49 -7.75
C PHE A 131 -1.59 -13.69 -8.66
N VAL A 132 -1.65 -14.88 -8.07
CA VAL A 132 -1.76 -16.15 -8.81
C VAL A 132 -3.17 -16.68 -8.70
N ASP A 133 -3.88 -16.79 -9.82
CA ASP A 133 -5.15 -17.50 -9.91
C ASP A 133 -4.93 -18.85 -10.60
N VAL A 134 -4.86 -19.91 -9.78
CA VAL A 134 -4.62 -21.27 -10.23
C VAL A 134 -5.76 -21.78 -11.12
N ALA A 135 -7.01 -21.41 -10.82
CA ALA A 135 -8.18 -21.86 -11.56
C ALA A 135 -8.22 -21.26 -12.97
N ARG A 136 -7.88 -19.97 -13.09
CA ARG A 136 -7.80 -19.26 -14.38
C ARG A 136 -6.45 -19.44 -15.08
N ARG A 137 -5.47 -20.07 -14.43
CA ARG A 137 -4.09 -20.24 -14.91
C ARG A 137 -3.46 -18.92 -15.34
N ASN A 138 -3.73 -17.86 -14.59
CA ASN A 138 -3.19 -16.54 -14.86
C ASN A 138 -2.45 -15.98 -13.64
N CYS A 139 -1.58 -15.02 -13.94
CA CYS A 139 -0.79 -14.32 -12.95
C CYS A 139 -0.82 -12.84 -13.27
N THR A 140 -1.17 -12.01 -12.29
CA THR A 140 -1.09 -10.55 -12.38
C THR A 140 0.08 -10.08 -11.54
N VAL A 141 0.93 -9.23 -12.11
CA VAL A 141 2.06 -8.62 -11.40
C VAL A 141 1.76 -7.15 -11.18
N TRP A 142 1.88 -6.72 -9.92
CA TRP A 142 1.86 -5.31 -9.56
C TRP A 142 3.25 -4.92 -9.06
N TYR A 143 3.95 -4.11 -9.86
CA TYR A 143 5.36 -3.76 -9.65
C TYR A 143 5.53 -2.24 -9.62
N HIS A 144 6.29 -1.76 -8.64
CA HIS A 144 6.82 -0.41 -8.60
C HIS A 144 8.27 -0.46 -8.15
N GLY A 145 9.17 0.03 -9.00
CA GLY A 145 10.55 0.32 -8.66
C GLY A 145 10.73 1.83 -8.57
N TYR A 146 11.08 2.33 -7.38
CA TYR A 146 11.26 3.76 -7.15
C TYR A 146 12.46 4.28 -7.94
N ILE A 147 12.23 5.35 -8.69
CA ILE A 147 13.27 6.12 -9.37
C ILE A 147 13.06 7.57 -8.95
N PRO A 148 14.04 8.24 -8.32
CA PRO A 148 13.90 9.65 -8.00
C PRO A 148 13.75 10.41 -9.31
N TYR A 149 12.76 11.30 -9.34
CA TYR A 149 12.80 12.44 -10.23
C TYR A 149 13.85 13.39 -9.60
N TRP A 150 14.71 14.04 -10.38
CA TRP A 150 15.95 14.79 -10.01
C TRP A 150 17.18 13.97 -9.55
#